data_AF-A0A928GLT7-F1
#
_entry.id   AF-A0A928GLT7-F1
#
_cell.length_a   1.000
_cell.length_b   1.000
_cell.length_c   1.000
_cell.angle_alpha   90.00
_cell.angle_beta   90.00
_cell.angle_gamma   90.00
#
_symmetry.space_group_name_H-M   'P 1'
#
loop_
_entity.id
_entity.type
_entity.pdbx_description
1 polymer ?
#
loop_
_entity_poly.entity_id
_entity_poly.type
_entity_poly.pdbx_seq_one_letter_code
_entity_poly.pdbx_strand_id
1 'polypeptide(L)'
;MEKQDIYQAVTTPIRFVQDKTNFAVMAQNALGLAMPPVIPVKWNPVVPKANGEITQSTGFEAGDYMFQCPTVLSVEGNDFYLPFDPVISVSCKNIITRRYVAKGRTSTSIKEFWSKDDYRISVAGVILANDANELNQYIANLREVLEYSGSVKIVNEILNKAYKINHIAIEDYNFPFTKGMENQTFSFNAYADDPSYLLEG
;
A
#
# COMPACT_ATOMS: atom_id res chain seq x y z
N MET A 1 32.70 -36.68 29.63
CA MET A 1 31.90 -37.90 29.79
C MET A 1 30.75 -37.53 30.71
N GLU A 2 29.47 -37.72 30.43
CA GLU A 2 28.72 -38.54 29.46
C GLU A 2 27.25 -38.23 29.81
N LYS A 3 26.54 -37.38 29.05
CA LYS A 3 25.52 -37.70 28.02
C LYS A 3 24.67 -38.96 28.28
N GLN A 4 23.35 -38.78 28.12
CA GLN A 4 22.28 -39.79 27.96
C GLN A 4 21.77 -40.34 29.32
N ASP A 5 20.48 -40.33 29.67
CA ASP A 5 19.28 -40.70 28.92
C ASP A 5 18.03 -39.94 29.37
N ILE A 6 17.33 -39.29 28.43
CA ILE A 6 15.87 -39.11 28.51
C ILE A 6 15.34 -39.33 27.09
N TYR A 7 15.14 -40.59 26.73
CA TYR A 7 14.39 -40.97 25.54
C TYR A 7 13.39 -42.08 25.90
N GLN A 8 12.26 -42.04 25.17
CA GLN A 8 11.13 -42.97 25.11
C GLN A 8 10.00 -42.66 26.12
N ALA A 9 8.73 -42.45 25.77
CA ALA A 9 8.03 -42.27 24.50
C ALA A 9 6.57 -41.87 24.87
N VAL A 10 6.01 -40.81 24.28
CA VAL A 10 4.56 -40.74 24.05
C VAL A 10 4.37 -40.39 22.59
N THR A 11 4.25 -41.45 21.82
CA THR A 11 3.82 -41.45 20.43
C THR A 11 2.32 -41.19 20.41
N THR A 12 1.87 -40.09 19.80
CA THR A 12 0.62 -40.04 19.04
C THR A 12 0.61 -38.78 18.14
N PRO A 13 -0.04 -38.89 16.97
CA PRO A 13 0.47 -38.30 15.74
C PRO A 13 0.12 -36.83 15.56
N ILE A 14 0.98 -36.13 14.81
CA ILE A 14 0.69 -34.90 14.08
C ILE A 14 -0.70 -35.06 13.46
N ARG A 15 -1.67 -34.24 13.89
CA ARG A 15 -2.96 -34.18 13.21
C ARG A 15 -2.71 -33.67 11.79
N PHE A 16 -2.83 -34.57 10.81
CA PHE A 16 -3.02 -34.16 9.44
C PHE A 16 -4.38 -33.46 9.37
N VAL A 17 -4.33 -32.13 9.26
CA VAL A 17 -5.52 -31.33 8.99
C VAL A 17 -6.02 -31.70 7.60
N GLN A 18 -7.02 -32.57 7.53
CA GLN A 18 -7.76 -32.89 6.31
C GLN A 18 -8.92 -31.90 6.13
N ASP A 19 -8.63 -30.60 6.15
CA ASP A 19 -9.61 -29.59 5.73
C ASP A 19 -9.39 -29.27 4.25
N LYS A 20 -10.27 -29.80 3.40
CA LYS A 20 -10.36 -29.42 1.98
C LYS A 20 -10.79 -27.95 1.79
N THR A 21 -11.07 -27.24 2.87
CA THR A 21 -11.48 -25.83 2.94
C THR A 21 -10.31 -24.86 3.15
N ASN A 22 -9.07 -25.36 3.32
CA ASN A 22 -7.89 -24.51 3.44
C ASN A 22 -7.40 -24.02 2.06
N PHE A 23 -7.71 -22.76 1.72
CA PHE A 23 -7.28 -22.11 0.47
C PHE A 23 -5.76 -22.09 0.28
N ALA A 24 -4.98 -22.14 1.36
CA ALA A 24 -3.52 -22.19 1.32
C ALA A 24 -2.98 -23.46 0.63
N VAL A 25 -3.73 -24.57 0.65
CA VAL A 25 -3.33 -25.83 0.00
C VAL A 25 -3.64 -25.81 -1.51
N MET A 26 -4.69 -25.09 -1.94
CA MET A 26 -5.05 -25.01 -3.36
C MET A 26 -4.20 -24.01 -4.16
N ALA A 27 -3.60 -23.01 -3.49
CA ALA A 27 -2.75 -22.03 -4.16
C ALA A 27 -1.34 -22.55 -4.53
N GLN A 28 -0.96 -23.76 -4.07
CA GLN A 28 0.40 -24.29 -4.22
C GLN A 28 0.57 -25.49 -5.15
N ASN A 29 -0.48 -25.96 -5.83
CA ASN A 29 -0.29 -26.94 -6.92
C ASN A 29 0.09 -26.22 -8.21
N ALA A 30 1.40 -26.14 -8.41
CA ALA A 30 2.11 -25.60 -9.53
C ALA A 30 1.53 -25.99 -10.91
N LEU A 31 0.96 -25.01 -11.60
CA LEU A 31 1.29 -24.79 -13.00
C LEU A 31 2.11 -23.50 -13.05
N GLY A 32 3.25 -23.51 -13.75
CA GLY A 32 4.22 -22.41 -13.85
C GLY A 32 3.73 -21.14 -14.53
N LEU A 33 2.45 -20.81 -14.40
CA LEU A 33 1.84 -19.55 -14.76
C LEU A 33 1.78 -18.69 -13.49
N ALA A 34 2.43 -17.54 -13.50
CA ALA A 34 2.29 -16.54 -12.45
C ALA A 34 0.84 -16.03 -12.44
N MET A 35 0.00 -16.59 -11.58
CA MET A 35 -1.34 -16.05 -11.40
C MET A 35 -1.22 -14.67 -10.72
N PRO A 36 -1.92 -13.64 -11.22
CA PRO A 36 -1.98 -12.35 -10.54
C PRO A 36 -2.57 -12.54 -9.13
N PRO A 37 -2.22 -11.66 -8.18
CA PRO A 37 -2.69 -11.77 -6.81
C PRO A 37 -4.23 -11.83 -6.77
N VAL A 38 -4.76 -12.83 -6.07
CA VAL A 38 -6.20 -13.00 -5.87
C VAL A 38 -6.67 -11.90 -4.92
N ILE A 39 -7.43 -10.94 -5.45
CA ILE A 39 -8.15 -9.94 -4.64
C ILE A 39 -9.26 -10.69 -3.88
N PRO A 40 -9.27 -10.72 -2.53
CA PRO A 40 -10.34 -11.37 -1.79
C PRO A 40 -11.64 -10.60 -2.01
N VAL A 41 -12.64 -11.28 -2.57
CA VAL A 41 -14.03 -10.79 -2.55
C VAL A 41 -14.45 -10.75 -1.08
N LYS A 42 -14.98 -9.60 -0.64
CA LYS A 42 -15.43 -9.34 0.74
C LYS A 42 -16.33 -10.50 1.20
N TRP A 43 -15.79 -11.37 2.06
CA TRP A 43 -16.61 -12.19 2.93
C TRP A 43 -16.76 -11.38 4.20
N ASN A 44 -18.00 -11.07 4.61
CA ASN A 44 -18.26 -10.55 5.95
C ASN A 44 -18.22 -11.74 6.91
N PRO A 45 -17.15 -11.96 7.70
CA PRO A 45 -17.18 -12.97 8.73
C PRO A 45 -18.16 -12.51 9.82
N VAL A 46 -19.36 -13.10 9.81
CA VAL A 46 -20.28 -12.98 10.94
C VAL A 46 -19.73 -13.89 12.03
N VAL A 47 -19.21 -13.30 13.11
CA VAL A 47 -18.81 -14.04 14.31
C VAL A 47 -20.04 -14.09 15.23
N PRO A 48 -20.74 -15.22 15.37
CA PRO A 48 -21.82 -15.34 16.34
C PRO A 48 -21.21 -15.39 17.76
N LYS A 49 -21.50 -14.39 18.59
CA LYS A 49 -21.34 -14.54 20.05
C LYS A 49 -22.51 -15.36 20.60
N ALA A 50 -22.27 -16.05 21.72
CA ALA A 50 -23.22 -16.96 22.38
C ALA A 50 -24.57 -16.35 22.82
N ASN A 51 -24.78 -15.05 22.57
CA ASN A 51 -25.94 -14.27 22.99
C ASN A 51 -26.79 -13.80 21.77
N GLY A 52 -26.40 -14.15 20.54
CA GLY A 52 -27.20 -13.90 19.34
C GLY A 52 -27.02 -12.52 18.67
N GLU A 53 -26.18 -11.63 19.19
CA GLU A 53 -25.86 -10.36 18.51
C GLU A 53 -24.70 -10.51 17.52
N ILE A 54 -24.89 -9.99 16.30
CA ILE A 54 -23.95 -10.00 15.19
C ILE A 54 -23.22 -8.66 15.15
N THR A 55 -21.89 -8.66 15.27
CA THR A 55 -21.06 -7.47 14.99
C THR A 55 -20.13 -7.77 13.82
N GLN A 56 -20.11 -6.89 12.82
CA GLN A 56 -19.17 -6.97 11.69
C GLN A 56 -17.79 -6.55 12.20
N SER A 57 -16.83 -7.47 12.20
CA SER A 57 -15.43 -7.17 12.54
C SER A 57 -14.82 -6.30 11.44
N THR A 58 -14.58 -5.03 11.76
CA THR A 58 -13.78 -4.11 10.94
C THR A 58 -12.31 -4.24 11.36
N GLY A 59 -11.63 -5.29 10.90
CA GLY A 59 -10.17 -5.34 10.92
C GLY A 59 -9.53 -6.53 11.66
N PHE A 60 -8.28 -6.80 11.30
CA PHE A 60 -7.40 -7.80 11.88
C PHE A 60 -6.76 -7.23 13.16
N GLU A 61 -7.18 -7.73 14.33
CA GLU A 61 -6.67 -7.29 15.63
C GLU A 61 -5.38 -8.06 15.99
N ALA A 62 -4.24 -7.46 15.69
CA ALA A 62 -2.95 -7.85 16.26
C ALA A 62 -2.53 -6.80 17.31
N GLY A 63 -3.12 -6.88 18.50
CA GLY A 63 -2.85 -5.97 19.63
C GLY A 63 -3.71 -4.71 19.66
N ASP A 64 -3.77 -4.07 20.84
CA ASP A 64 -4.66 -2.97 21.25
C ASP A 64 -4.41 -1.61 20.54
N TYR A 65 -3.79 -1.63 19.35
CA TYR A 65 -3.48 -0.46 18.55
C TYR A 65 -4.02 -0.65 17.15
N MET A 66 -5.16 0.00 16.85
CA MET A 66 -5.60 0.20 15.47
C MET A 66 -4.72 1.32 14.86
N PHE A 67 -3.64 0.95 14.16
CA PHE A 67 -2.88 1.92 13.37
C PHE A 67 -3.64 2.20 12.07
N GLN A 68 -4.59 3.13 12.11
CA GLN A 68 -5.14 3.75 10.90
C GLN A 68 -4.29 4.98 10.57
N CYS A 69 -3.81 5.07 9.34
CA CYS A 69 -3.11 6.23 8.82
C CYS A 69 -3.94 6.83 7.68
N PRO A 70 -5.09 7.47 7.99
CA PRO A 70 -5.91 8.09 6.96
C PRO A 70 -5.08 9.15 6.24
N THR A 71 -5.16 9.12 4.92
CA THR A 71 -4.47 10.08 4.06
C THR A 71 -5.49 11.07 3.54
N VAL A 72 -5.22 12.35 3.75
CA VAL A 72 -6.11 13.44 3.32
C VAL A 72 -5.43 14.24 2.23
N LEU A 73 -6.17 14.52 1.16
CA LEU A 73 -5.79 15.44 0.10
C LEU A 73 -6.61 16.72 0.28
N SER A 74 -5.95 17.87 0.38
CA SER A 74 -6.60 19.16 0.56
C SER A 74 -6.31 20.04 -0.65
N VAL A 75 -7.38 20.47 -1.33
CA VAL A 75 -7.34 21.34 -2.51
C VAL A 75 -8.17 22.58 -2.19
N GLU A 76 -7.54 23.76 -2.18
CA GLU A 76 -8.21 25.05 -1.95
C GLU A 76 -9.09 25.11 -0.67
N GLY A 77 -8.76 24.30 0.33
CA GLY A 77 -9.50 24.20 1.59
C GLY A 77 -10.64 23.16 1.59
N ASN A 78 -10.83 22.42 0.50
CA ASN A 78 -11.67 21.24 0.45
C ASN A 78 -10.84 19.99 0.78
N ASP A 79 -11.16 19.33 1.90
CA ASP A 79 -10.45 18.16 2.38
C ASP A 79 -11.13 16.87 1.89
N PHE A 80 -10.41 16.11 1.09
CA PHE A 80 -10.82 14.81 0.56
C PHE A 80 -10.07 13.68 1.28
N TYR A 81 -10.84 12.79 1.91
CA TYR A 81 -10.31 11.63 2.62
C TYR A 81 -10.17 10.45 1.67
N LEU A 82 -8.96 9.88 1.56
CA LEU A 82 -8.74 8.63 0.86
C LEU A 82 -9.38 7.45 1.63
N PRO A 83 -9.68 6.33 0.93
CA PRO A 83 -10.27 5.14 1.56
C PRO A 83 -9.37 4.51 2.63
N PHE A 84 -9.86 3.47 3.30
CA PHE A 84 -9.15 2.81 4.41
C PHE A 84 -7.73 2.38 4.04
N ASP A 85 -6.74 3.03 4.65
CA ASP A 85 -5.29 2.81 4.54
C ASP A 85 -4.78 2.51 3.11
N PRO A 86 -4.69 3.53 2.23
CA PRO A 86 -4.09 3.34 0.93
C PRO A 86 -2.61 2.97 1.09
N VAL A 87 -2.12 2.13 0.19
CA VAL A 87 -0.70 1.79 0.13
C VAL A 87 0.04 2.97 -0.47
N ILE A 88 0.89 3.59 0.33
CA ILE A 88 1.74 4.71 -0.09
C ILE A 88 3.17 4.20 -0.21
N SER A 89 3.77 4.41 -1.37
CA SER A 89 5.17 4.15 -1.62
C SER A 89 5.90 5.46 -1.93
N VAL A 90 7.02 5.67 -1.26
CA VAL A 90 7.88 6.84 -1.45
C VAL A 90 9.20 6.36 -2.02
N SER A 91 9.57 6.90 -3.17
CA SER A 91 10.82 6.59 -3.86
C SER A 91 11.56 7.88 -4.17
N CYS A 92 12.88 7.85 -4.06
CA CYS A 92 13.74 8.96 -4.43
C CYS A 92 15.02 8.38 -5.03
N LYS A 93 15.52 9.04 -6.08
CA LYS A 93 16.70 8.62 -6.81
C LYS A 93 17.87 9.54 -6.48
N ASN A 94 19.05 8.96 -6.27
CA ASN A 94 20.29 9.72 -6.16
C ASN A 94 20.99 9.74 -7.52
N ILE A 95 21.36 10.93 -7.99
CA ILE A 95 22.11 11.11 -9.23
C ILE A 95 23.59 10.95 -8.91
N ILE A 96 24.15 9.80 -9.28
CA ILE A 96 25.53 9.42 -9.00
C ILE A 96 26.23 9.06 -10.31
N THR A 97 27.31 9.77 -10.61
CA THR A 97 28.14 9.52 -11.81
C THR A 97 29.34 8.66 -11.42
N ARG A 98 29.66 7.68 -12.26
CA ARG A 98 30.81 6.78 -12.05
C ARG A 98 31.95 7.16 -12.98
N ARG A 99 33.09 7.50 -12.41
CA ARG A 99 34.31 7.81 -13.16
C ARG A 99 35.29 6.65 -13.08
N TYR A 100 35.76 6.22 -14.24
CA TYR A 100 36.76 5.15 -14.37
C TYR A 100 38.13 5.78 -14.63
N VAL A 101 39.08 5.57 -13.72
CA VAL A 101 40.41 6.18 -13.80
C VAL A 101 41.42 5.09 -14.14
N ALA A 102 42.05 5.19 -15.32
CA ALA A 102 43.01 4.20 -15.82
C ALA A 102 44.24 4.01 -14.92
N LYS A 103 44.66 5.05 -14.18
CA LYS A 103 45.77 5.01 -13.22
C LYS A 103 45.30 4.85 -11.75
N GLY A 104 44.04 4.51 -11.53
CA GLY A 104 43.49 4.34 -10.19
C GLY A 104 44.17 3.18 -9.45
N ARG A 105 44.59 3.41 -8.21
CA ARG A 105 45.12 2.35 -7.32
C ARG A 105 44.06 1.32 -6.90
N THR A 106 42.78 1.64 -7.11
CA THR A 106 41.63 0.81 -6.71
C THR A 106 41.00 0.20 -7.95
N SER A 107 40.63 -1.09 -7.87
CA SER A 107 39.97 -1.83 -8.97
C SER A 107 38.53 -1.37 -9.29
N THR A 108 38.04 -0.32 -8.61
CA THR A 108 36.64 0.11 -8.68
C THR A 108 36.51 1.53 -9.22
N SER A 109 35.37 1.82 -9.86
CA SER A 109 35.02 3.18 -10.27
C SER A 109 34.88 4.12 -9.08
N ILE A 110 35.32 5.37 -9.22
CA ILE A 110 35.05 6.45 -8.27
C ILE A 110 33.60 6.89 -8.48
N LYS A 111 32.80 6.96 -7.41
CA LYS A 111 31.40 7.42 -7.44
C LYS A 111 31.34 8.87 -6.98
N GLU A 112 30.85 9.76 -7.83
CA GLU A 112 30.65 11.17 -7.53
C GLU A 112 29.14 11.42 -7.38
N PHE A 113 28.75 11.93 -6.20
CA PHE A 113 27.37 12.30 -5.92
C PHE A 113 27.12 13.71 -6.47
N TRP A 114 26.13 13.86 -7.36
CA TRP A 114 25.84 15.13 -8.02
C TRP A 114 24.66 15.82 -7.36
N SER A 115 23.53 15.13 -7.28
CA SER A 115 22.32 15.67 -6.68
C SER A 115 21.37 14.56 -6.26
N LYS A 116 20.32 14.95 -5.55
CA LYS A 116 19.16 14.15 -5.24
C LYS A 116 18.03 14.54 -6.20
N ASP A 117 17.34 13.54 -6.73
CA ASP A 117 16.14 13.69 -7.56
C ASP A 117 14.91 13.92 -6.67
N ASP A 118 13.80 14.33 -7.27
CA ASP A 118 12.57 14.59 -6.52
C ASP A 118 11.99 13.31 -5.91
N TYR A 119 11.20 13.46 -4.84
CA TYR A 119 10.48 12.34 -4.27
C TYR A 119 9.29 11.99 -5.16
N ARG A 120 9.27 10.77 -5.67
CA ARG A 120 8.12 10.19 -6.34
C ARG A 120 7.29 9.40 -5.34
N ILE A 121 6.02 9.74 -5.26
CA ILE A 121 5.02 9.16 -4.37
C ILE A 121 4.03 8.41 -5.24
N SER A 122 3.81 7.13 -4.95
CA SER A 122 2.78 6.35 -5.61
C SER A 122 1.80 5.87 -4.56
N VAL A 123 0.53 6.19 -4.77
CA VAL A 123 -0.58 5.86 -3.87
C VAL A 123 -1.50 4.90 -4.60
N ALA A 124 -1.79 3.76 -3.98
CA ALA A 124 -2.70 2.77 -4.52
C ALA A 124 -3.68 2.31 -3.45
N GLY A 125 -4.94 2.12 -3.81
CA GLY A 125 -5.96 1.70 -2.88
C GLY A 125 -7.19 1.11 -3.56
N VAL A 126 -8.13 0.67 -2.74
CA VAL A 126 -9.41 0.15 -3.19
C VAL A 126 -10.52 0.92 -2.51
N ILE A 127 -11.45 1.41 -3.30
CA ILE A 127 -12.70 2.02 -2.86
C ILE A 127 -13.73 0.91 -2.77
N LEU A 128 -14.38 0.80 -1.61
CA LEU A 128 -15.44 -0.15 -1.34
C LEU A 128 -16.68 0.67 -0.94
N ALA A 129 -17.73 0.59 -1.75
CA ALA A 129 -19.02 1.22 -1.46
C ALA A 129 -20.08 0.14 -1.14
N ASN A 130 -21.20 0.54 -0.56
CA ASN A 130 -22.35 -0.37 -0.41
C ASN A 130 -23.26 -0.33 -1.65
N ASP A 131 -23.27 0.79 -2.36
CA ASP A 131 -24.07 1.00 -3.56
C ASP A 131 -23.22 1.51 -4.74
N ALA A 132 -23.61 1.14 -5.97
CA ALA A 132 -22.94 1.60 -7.19
C ALA A 132 -23.03 3.13 -7.39
N ASN A 133 -24.10 3.78 -6.90
CA ASN A 133 -24.25 5.23 -7.01
C ASN A 133 -23.27 5.98 -6.11
N GLU A 134 -23.06 5.50 -4.88
CA GLU A 134 -22.08 6.07 -3.95
C GLU A 134 -20.66 5.93 -4.50
N LEU A 135 -20.35 4.78 -5.09
CA LEU A 135 -19.07 4.53 -5.74
C LEU A 135 -18.82 5.55 -6.87
N ASN A 136 -19.79 5.75 -7.76
CA ASN A 136 -19.66 6.67 -8.88
C ASN A 136 -19.47 8.12 -8.43
N GLN A 137 -20.18 8.55 -7.38
CA GLN A 137 -20.00 9.88 -6.79
C GLN A 137 -18.60 10.03 -6.17
N TYR A 138 -18.14 9.03 -5.42
CA TYR A 138 -16.81 9.05 -4.82
C TYR A 138 -15.71 9.11 -5.89
N ILE A 139 -15.84 8.32 -6.96
CA ILE A 139 -14.90 8.35 -8.10
C ILE A 139 -14.92 9.71 -8.79
N ALA A 140 -16.09 10.33 -8.98
CA ALA A 140 -16.20 11.64 -9.58
C ALA A 140 -15.48 12.71 -8.75
N ASN A 141 -15.69 12.71 -7.43
CA ASN A 141 -15.03 13.63 -6.51
C ASN A 141 -13.50 13.40 -6.45
N LEU A 142 -13.08 12.14 -6.38
CA LEU A 142 -11.66 11.80 -6.41
C LEU A 142 -11.02 12.26 -7.73
N ARG A 143 -11.70 12.05 -8.86
CA ARG A 143 -11.22 12.51 -10.17
C ARG A 143 -11.05 14.02 -10.22
N GLU A 144 -11.99 14.79 -9.66
CA GLU A 144 -11.88 16.25 -9.58
C GLU A 144 -10.65 16.69 -8.79
N VAL A 145 -10.37 16.04 -7.65
CA VAL A 145 -9.15 16.29 -6.85
C VAL A 145 -7.88 15.93 -7.62
N LEU A 146 -7.91 14.83 -8.38
CA LEU A 146 -6.75 14.37 -9.17
C LEU A 146 -6.51 15.17 -10.45
N GLU A 147 -7.56 15.81 -11.01
CA GLU A 147 -7.48 16.68 -12.19
C GLU A 147 -7.01 18.11 -11.84
N TYR A 148 -6.87 18.44 -10.55
CA TYR A 148 -6.39 19.74 -10.11
C TYR A 148 -4.97 20.02 -10.64
N SER A 149 -4.82 21.13 -11.36
CA SER A 149 -3.56 21.50 -12.03
C SER A 149 -2.51 22.15 -11.11
N GLY A 150 -2.80 22.31 -9.83
CA GLY A 150 -1.93 22.97 -8.86
C GLY A 150 -1.32 22.03 -7.82
N SER A 151 -0.67 22.63 -6.83
CA SER A 151 -0.07 21.91 -5.71
C SER A 151 -1.14 21.43 -4.73
N VAL A 152 -1.26 20.12 -4.55
CA VAL A 152 -2.23 19.50 -3.62
C VAL A 152 -1.54 19.30 -2.28
N LYS A 153 -2.20 19.73 -1.20
CA LYS A 153 -1.68 19.50 0.15
C LYS A 153 -2.00 18.07 0.58
N ILE A 154 -1.00 17.32 1.01
CA ILE A 154 -1.17 15.97 1.54
C ILE A 154 -0.93 15.95 3.05
N VAL A 155 -1.84 15.28 3.76
CA VAL A 155 -1.73 15.04 5.20
C VAL A 155 -1.64 13.55 5.43
N ASN A 156 -0.44 13.08 5.73
CA ASN A 156 -0.15 11.73 6.18
C ASN A 156 1.01 11.76 7.19
N GLU A 157 0.90 11.02 8.29
CA GLU A 157 1.92 11.07 9.34
C GLU A 157 3.32 10.70 8.83
N ILE A 158 3.42 9.68 7.98
CA ILE A 158 4.69 9.19 7.44
C ILE A 158 5.29 10.22 6.48
N LEU A 159 4.50 10.75 5.54
CA LEU A 159 4.99 11.72 4.56
C LEU A 159 5.42 13.04 5.23
N ASN A 160 4.57 13.57 6.10
CA ASN A 160 4.80 14.88 6.70
C ASN A 160 5.88 14.83 7.79
N LYS A 161 5.88 13.81 8.67
CA LYS A 161 6.87 13.73 9.76
C LYS A 161 8.20 13.12 9.33
N ALA A 162 8.19 12.03 8.56
CA ALA A 162 9.43 11.32 8.20
C ALA A 162 10.13 11.95 6.99
N TYR A 163 9.36 12.29 5.94
CA TYR A 163 9.93 12.80 4.69
C TYR A 163 9.84 14.32 4.53
N LYS A 164 9.09 15.01 5.41
CA LYS A 164 8.83 16.46 5.36
C LYS A 164 8.14 16.92 4.06
N ILE A 165 7.35 16.04 3.46
CA ILE A 165 6.58 16.33 2.26
C ILE A 165 5.19 16.75 2.69
N ASN A 166 4.79 17.99 2.37
CA ASN A 166 3.47 18.53 2.71
C ASN A 166 2.62 18.81 1.47
N HIS A 167 3.27 18.97 0.32
CA HIS A 167 2.66 19.33 -0.94
C HIS A 167 3.10 18.35 -2.02
N ILE A 168 2.19 18.03 -2.92
CA ILE A 168 2.42 17.10 -4.02
C ILE A 168 1.80 17.65 -5.30
N ALA A 169 2.47 17.41 -6.42
CA ALA A 169 1.95 17.65 -7.76
C ALA A 169 1.62 16.29 -8.39
N ILE A 170 0.40 16.11 -8.87
CA ILE A 170 -0.08 14.84 -9.41
C ILE A 170 0.40 14.71 -10.86
N GLU A 171 1.09 13.62 -11.18
CA GLU A 171 1.62 13.33 -12.52
C GLU A 171 0.61 12.51 -13.34
N ASP A 172 0.19 11.38 -12.79
CA ASP A 172 -0.69 10.42 -13.46
C ASP A 172 -1.64 9.76 -12.48
N TYR A 173 -2.80 9.36 -12.99
CA TYR A 173 -3.77 8.56 -12.25
C TYR A 173 -4.38 7.49 -13.14
N ASN A 174 -4.81 6.40 -12.52
CA ASN A 174 -5.35 5.23 -13.19
C ASN A 174 -6.45 4.58 -12.35
N PHE A 175 -7.53 4.20 -13.00
CA PHE A 175 -8.66 3.46 -12.44
C PHE A 175 -8.80 2.13 -13.17
N PRO A 176 -7.98 1.11 -12.83
CA PRO A 176 -8.03 -0.17 -13.52
C PRO A 176 -9.38 -0.86 -13.29
N PHE A 177 -9.88 -1.54 -14.32
CA PHE A 177 -11.14 -2.28 -14.22
C PHE A 177 -11.07 -3.33 -13.10
N THR A 178 -12.00 -3.24 -12.17
CA THR A 178 -12.12 -4.18 -11.04
C THR A 178 -13.37 -5.03 -11.23
N LYS A 179 -13.34 -6.29 -10.78
CA LYS A 179 -14.53 -7.14 -10.79
C LYS A 179 -15.46 -6.72 -9.63
N GLY A 180 -16.72 -6.45 -9.96
CA GLY A 180 -17.76 -6.04 -9.00
C GLY A 180 -18.20 -4.60 -9.21
N MET A 181 -19.50 -4.35 -9.07
CA MET A 181 -20.09 -3.01 -9.29
C MET A 181 -19.83 -2.03 -8.13
N GLU A 182 -19.42 -2.55 -6.98
CA GLU A 182 -19.25 -1.80 -5.72
C GLU A 182 -17.78 -1.60 -5.32
N ASN A 183 -16.84 -2.15 -6.10
CA ASN A 183 -15.41 -2.11 -5.81
C ASN A 183 -14.66 -1.45 -6.97
N GLN A 184 -13.82 -0.45 -6.66
CA GLN A 184 -12.96 0.18 -7.65
C GLN A 184 -11.55 0.34 -7.09
N THR A 185 -10.56 -0.18 -7.81
CA THR A 185 -9.15 0.08 -7.50
C THR A 185 -8.73 1.41 -8.11
N PHE A 186 -7.88 2.15 -7.41
CA PHE A 186 -7.26 3.37 -7.94
C PHE A 186 -5.76 3.37 -7.66
N SER A 187 -5.02 4.02 -8.53
CA SER A 187 -3.60 4.29 -8.32
C SER A 187 -3.24 5.63 -8.95
N PHE A 188 -2.46 6.44 -8.28
CA PHE A 188 -1.91 7.66 -8.85
C PHE A 188 -0.46 7.86 -8.43
N ASN A 189 0.32 8.51 -9.28
CA ASN A 189 1.66 8.96 -8.95
C ASN A 189 1.68 10.48 -8.85
N ALA A 190 2.51 10.94 -7.93
CA ALA A 190 2.74 12.35 -7.68
C ALA A 190 4.21 12.58 -7.38
N TYR A 191 4.66 13.80 -7.59
CA TYR A 191 5.96 14.28 -7.14
C TYR A 191 5.78 15.18 -5.91
N ALA A 192 6.74 15.13 -5.00
CA ALA A 192 6.81 16.12 -3.94
C ALA A 192 7.02 17.51 -4.58
N ASP A 193 6.23 18.45 -4.11
CA ASP A 193 6.27 19.84 -4.57
C ASP A 193 6.55 20.75 -3.39
N ASP A 194 7.15 21.91 -3.68
CA ASP A 194 7.34 23.00 -2.72
C ASP A 194 6.65 24.24 -3.31
N PRO A 195 5.59 24.77 -2.66
CA PRO A 195 4.74 25.81 -3.25
C PRO A 195 5.48 27.13 -3.53
N SER A 196 6.72 27.29 -3.06
CA SER A 196 7.52 28.50 -3.23
C SER A 196 8.13 28.67 -4.63
N TYR A 197 8.01 27.70 -5.55
CA TYR A 197 8.76 27.72 -6.82
C TYR A 197 7.94 27.57 -8.11
N LEU A 198 6.60 27.61 -8.07
CA LEU A 198 5.81 27.71 -9.29
C LEU A 198 6.08 29.08 -9.96
N LEU A 199 6.88 29.06 -11.03
CA LEU A 199 7.01 30.18 -11.96
C LEU A 199 5.65 30.35 -12.64
N GLU A 200 4.91 31.38 -12.25
CA GLU A 200 3.69 31.80 -12.94
C GLU A 200 4.02 32.02 -14.44
N GLY A 201 3.29 31.30 -15.30
CA GLY A 201 3.36 31.43 -16.76
C GLY A 201 2.43 32.51 -17.30
#